data_AF-A0AAV5SK90-F1
#
_entry.id   AF-A0AAV5SK90-F1
#
_cell.length_a   1.000
_cell.length_b   1.000
_cell.length_c   1.000
_cell.angle_alpha   90.00
_cell.angle_beta   90.00
_cell.angle_gamma   90.00
#
_symmetry.space_group_name_H-M   'P 1'
#
loop_
_entity.id
_entity.type
_entity.pdbx_description
1 polymer ?
#
loop_
_entity_poly.entity_id
_entity_poly.type
_entity_poly.pdbx_seq_one_letter_code
_entity_poly.pdbx_strand_id
1 'polypeptide(L)'
;AYRLGVFGVMALGDERVLPANIAVHDVLEGARFIRKEIHNFGGDKYQISLMGHSTGATIALVLAFSPATNGDDEAPLFARTIAMSASGFLMKEEDRSHRVVGKLGCKGTAQEIVDCLLPLSTDDIVKVAEVEKGEFLEQLM
;
A
#
# COMPACT_ATOMS: atom_id res chain seq x y z
N ALA A 1 -7.57 4.43 -7.77
CA ALA A 1 -6.41 3.57 -8.12
C ALA A 1 -5.35 3.74 -7.03
N TYR A 2 -4.51 2.74 -6.81
CA TYR A 2 -3.42 2.78 -5.84
C TYR A 2 -2.21 2.01 -6.39
N ARG A 3 -1.00 2.29 -5.88
CA ARG A 3 0.23 1.62 -6.33
C ARG A 3 0.21 0.12 -6.02
N LEU A 4 0.75 -0.68 -6.93
CA LEU A 4 0.77 -2.15 -6.86
C LEU A 4 2.20 -2.69 -6.76
N GLY A 5 2.30 -3.96 -6.39
CA GLY A 5 3.56 -4.70 -6.38
C GLY A 5 4.61 -4.02 -5.50
N VAL A 6 5.85 -4.06 -5.95
CA VAL A 6 7.00 -3.48 -5.24
C VAL A 6 6.79 -1.99 -4.90
N PHE A 7 6.14 -1.21 -5.76
CA PHE A 7 5.89 0.21 -5.50
C PHE A 7 4.78 0.48 -4.48
N GLY A 8 3.95 -0.52 -4.18
CA GLY A 8 2.88 -0.42 -3.19
C GLY A 8 3.26 -0.92 -1.80
N VAL A 9 4.21 -1.87 -1.71
CA VAL A 9 4.51 -2.59 -0.45
C VAL A 9 5.99 -2.65 -0.07
N MET A 10 6.90 -1.99 -0.80
CA MET A 10 8.32 -1.94 -0.41
C MET A 10 8.50 -1.33 0.99
N ALA A 11 9.38 -1.94 1.78
CA ALA A 11 9.77 -1.46 3.10
C ALA A 11 11.29 -1.61 3.27
N LEU A 12 11.97 -0.57 3.76
CA LEU A 12 13.44 -0.52 3.93
C LEU A 12 13.87 -0.31 5.39
N GLY A 13 12.95 -0.50 6.35
CA GLY A 13 13.23 -0.35 7.78
C GLY A 13 13.27 1.08 8.33
N ASP A 14 13.47 2.11 7.48
CA ASP A 14 13.39 3.53 7.88
C ASP A 14 12.18 4.25 7.25
N GLU A 15 11.09 4.34 8.02
CA GLU A 15 9.83 4.98 7.58
C GLU A 15 9.94 6.48 7.36
N ARG A 16 11.02 7.14 7.82
CA ARG A 16 11.27 8.56 7.53
C ARG A 16 11.77 8.76 6.10
N VAL A 17 12.43 7.74 5.53
CA VAL A 17 12.92 7.75 4.15
C VAL A 17 11.87 7.16 3.21
N LEU A 18 11.37 5.96 3.53
CA LEU A 18 10.35 5.28 2.74
C LEU A 18 9.26 4.73 3.67
N PRO A 19 8.11 5.42 3.77
CA PRO A 19 6.97 4.92 4.54
C PRO A 19 6.54 3.54 4.04
N ALA A 20 6.25 2.62 4.96
CA ALA A 20 5.65 1.34 4.62
C ALA A 20 4.19 1.51 4.17
N ASN A 21 3.60 0.46 3.58
CA ASN A 21 2.17 0.41 3.22
C ASN A 21 1.71 1.55 2.29
N ILE A 22 2.57 1.96 1.37
CA ILE A 22 2.33 3.03 0.40
C ILE A 22 0.99 2.85 -0.34
N ALA A 23 0.66 1.62 -0.75
CA ALA A 23 -0.62 1.30 -1.37
C ALA A 23 -1.83 1.65 -0.49
N VAL A 24 -1.72 1.43 0.82
CA VAL A 24 -2.77 1.76 1.80
C VAL A 24 -2.89 3.28 1.94
N HIS A 25 -1.76 4.00 1.97
CA HIS A 25 -1.75 5.46 1.98
C HIS A 25 -2.41 6.06 0.72
N ASP A 26 -2.17 5.49 -0.46
CA ASP A 26 -2.84 5.92 -1.69
C ASP A 26 -4.38 5.77 -1.58
N VAL A 27 -4.87 4.65 -1.02
CA VAL A 27 -6.31 4.44 -0.81
C VAL A 27 -6.87 5.38 0.25
N LEU A 28 -6.11 5.65 1.32
CA LEU A 28 -6.49 6.61 2.35
C LEU A 28 -6.68 8.01 1.78
N GLU A 29 -5.73 8.49 0.96
CA GLU A 29 -5.83 9.79 0.31
C GLU A 29 -6.98 9.84 -0.70
N GLY A 30 -7.25 8.74 -1.40
CA GLY A 30 -8.46 8.59 -2.21
C GLY A 30 -9.74 8.74 -1.38
N ALA A 31 -9.79 8.15 -0.19
CA ALA A 31 -10.94 8.28 0.72
C ALA A 31 -11.11 9.71 1.25
N ARG A 32 -10.01 10.40 1.58
CA ARG A 32 -10.03 11.83 1.97
C ARG A 32 -10.57 12.69 0.85
N PHE A 33 -10.09 12.48 -0.38
CA PHE A 33 -10.57 13.18 -1.56
C PHE A 33 -12.08 12.97 -1.76
N ILE A 34 -12.55 11.71 -1.70
CA ILE A 34 -13.98 11.41 -1.83
C ILE A 34 -14.77 12.12 -0.73
N ARG A 35 -14.37 12.02 0.55
CA ARG A 35 -15.08 12.70 1.65
C ARG A 35 -15.18 14.20 1.42
N LYS A 36 -14.11 14.83 0.93
CA LYS A 36 -14.07 16.26 0.64
C LYS A 36 -15.00 16.62 -0.51
N GLU A 37 -15.01 15.86 -1.59
CA GLU A 37 -15.62 16.27 -2.87
C GLU A 37 -17.00 15.65 -3.16
N ILE A 38 -17.40 14.57 -2.50
CA ILE A 38 -18.58 13.78 -2.90
C ILE A 38 -19.89 14.58 -2.89
N HIS A 39 -19.98 15.64 -2.08
CA HIS A 39 -21.12 16.55 -2.03
C HIS A 39 -21.33 17.30 -3.36
N ASN A 40 -20.26 17.61 -4.10
CA ASN A 40 -20.34 18.22 -5.43
C ASN A 40 -20.99 17.30 -6.47
N PHE A 41 -21.07 16.01 -6.17
CA PHE A 41 -21.71 14.98 -7.00
C PHE A 41 -23.04 14.50 -6.41
N GLY A 42 -23.58 15.19 -5.40
CA GLY A 42 -24.85 14.88 -4.76
C GLY A 42 -24.81 13.76 -3.72
N GLY A 43 -23.62 13.28 -3.33
CA GLY A 43 -23.49 12.29 -2.25
C GLY A 43 -23.33 12.92 -0.86
N ASP A 44 -23.61 12.13 0.17
CA ASP A 44 -23.44 12.54 1.57
C ASP A 44 -22.08 12.06 2.10
N LYS A 45 -21.22 13.02 2.48
CA LYS A 45 -19.89 12.75 3.05
C LYS A 45 -19.93 11.95 4.36
N TYR A 46 -21.08 11.92 5.05
CA TYR A 46 -21.30 11.14 6.27
C TYR A 46 -21.87 9.74 6.02
N GLN A 47 -22.15 9.36 4.77
CA GLN A 47 -22.73 8.07 4.41
C GLN A 47 -21.86 7.25 3.43
N ILE A 48 -20.55 7.55 3.38
CA ILE A 48 -19.59 6.81 2.55
C ILE A 48 -19.46 5.36 3.05
N SER A 49 -19.42 4.40 2.13
CA SER A 49 -19.16 2.98 2.43
C SER A 49 -17.92 2.52 1.67
N LEU A 50 -16.92 2.00 2.40
CA LEU A 50 -15.70 1.43 1.81
C LEU A 50 -15.90 -0.06 1.56
N MET A 51 -15.73 -0.51 0.32
CA MET A 51 -15.93 -1.90 -0.06
C MET A 51 -14.72 -2.43 -0.83
N GLY A 52 -14.32 -3.67 -0.56
CA GLY A 52 -13.23 -4.33 -1.25
C GLY A 52 -13.37 -5.85 -1.31
N HIS A 53 -12.74 -6.46 -2.31
CA HIS A 53 -12.63 -7.91 -2.48
C HIS A 53 -11.16 -8.35 -2.48
N SER A 54 -10.84 -9.53 -1.94
CA SER A 54 -9.46 -10.08 -1.89
C SER A 54 -8.49 -9.10 -1.19
N THR A 55 -7.38 -8.72 -1.81
CA THR A 55 -6.46 -7.71 -1.27
C THR A 55 -7.16 -6.38 -0.98
N GLY A 56 -8.16 -6.00 -1.79
CA GLY A 56 -8.97 -4.80 -1.52
C GLY A 56 -9.78 -4.92 -0.24
N ALA A 57 -10.24 -6.13 0.12
CA ALA A 57 -10.91 -6.38 1.39
C ALA A 57 -9.92 -6.28 2.57
N THR A 58 -8.70 -6.78 2.40
CA THR A 58 -7.62 -6.61 3.40
C THR A 58 -7.33 -5.12 3.63
N ILE A 59 -7.20 -4.33 2.56
CA ILE A 59 -7.01 -2.87 2.67
C ILE A 59 -8.21 -2.20 3.36
N ALA A 60 -9.45 -2.60 3.00
CA ALA A 60 -10.65 -2.06 3.62
C ALA A 60 -10.68 -2.33 5.13
N LEU A 61 -10.29 -3.53 5.56
CA LEU A 61 -10.16 -3.88 6.98
C LEU A 61 -9.04 -3.08 7.67
N VAL A 62 -7.86 -2.97 7.06
CA VAL A 62 -6.75 -2.17 7.60
C VAL A 62 -7.18 -0.72 7.83
N LEU A 63 -7.88 -0.11 6.87
CA LEU A 63 -8.37 1.25 7.02
C LEU A 63 -9.46 1.36 8.09
N ALA A 64 -10.40 0.40 8.15
CA ALA A 64 -11.48 0.43 9.14
C ALA A 64 -11.00 0.45 10.60
N PHE A 65 -9.82 -0.11 10.88
CA PHE A 65 -9.21 -0.11 12.22
C PHE A 65 -8.09 0.93 12.37
N SER A 66 -7.75 1.68 11.31
CA SER A 66 -6.66 2.65 11.36
C SER A 66 -7.15 3.98 11.94
N PRO A 67 -6.46 4.56 12.94
CA PRO A 67 -6.78 5.89 13.47
C PRO A 67 -6.60 6.98 12.41
N ALA A 68 -5.86 6.71 11.34
CA ALA A 68 -5.70 7.64 10.22
C ALA A 68 -7.02 7.90 9.48
N THR A 69 -8.05 7.08 9.71
CA THR A 69 -9.40 7.28 9.14
C THR A 69 -10.31 8.13 10.01
N ASN A 70 -9.84 8.63 11.15
CA ASN A 70 -10.55 9.68 11.87
C ASN A 70 -10.53 10.95 11.00
N GLY A 71 -11.70 11.53 10.75
CA GLY A 71 -11.83 12.79 10.02
C GLY A 71 -11.51 13.98 10.90
N ASP A 72 -11.32 15.14 10.25
CA ASP A 72 -10.98 16.40 10.93
C ASP A 72 -12.09 16.90 11.86
N ASP A 73 -13.33 16.44 11.64
CA ASP A 73 -14.53 16.74 12.44
C ASP A 73 -14.86 15.63 13.46
N GLU A 74 -13.88 14.80 13.84
CA GLU A 74 -14.01 13.60 14.69
C GLU A 74 -14.89 12.48 14.08
N ALA A 75 -15.52 12.71 12.93
CA ALA A 75 -16.29 11.71 12.22
C ALA A 75 -15.40 10.88 11.28
N PRO A 76 -15.54 9.55 11.23
CA PRO A 76 -14.69 8.68 10.41
C PRO A 76 -14.86 8.97 8.91
N LEU A 77 -13.82 8.72 8.12
CA LEU A 77 -13.81 8.98 6.67
C LEU A 77 -14.94 8.26 5.93
N PHE A 78 -15.34 7.09 6.40
CA PHE A 78 -16.45 6.30 5.92
C PHE A 78 -17.25 5.73 7.08
N ALA A 79 -18.56 5.62 6.89
CA ALA A 79 -19.51 5.14 7.92
C ALA A 79 -19.60 3.61 7.97
N ARG A 80 -19.22 2.92 6.89
CA ARG A 80 -19.39 1.47 6.75
C ARG A 80 -18.22 0.86 6.00
N THR A 81 -17.93 -0.40 6.31
CA THR A 81 -16.90 -1.21 5.64
C THR A 81 -17.48 -2.55 5.23
N ILE A 82 -17.23 -2.96 3.99
CA ILE A 82 -17.61 -4.27 3.44
C ILE A 82 -16.34 -4.97 2.94
N ALA A 83 -15.95 -6.04 3.62
CA ALA A 83 -14.78 -6.83 3.28
C ALA A 83 -15.19 -8.20 2.73
N MET A 84 -14.84 -8.48 1.48
CA MET A 84 -15.22 -9.72 0.80
C MET A 84 -13.98 -10.57 0.51
N SER A 85 -13.96 -11.80 1.02
CA SER A 85 -12.87 -12.75 0.73
C SER A 85 -11.47 -12.20 1.03
N ALA A 86 -11.30 -11.52 2.16
CA ALA A 86 -10.01 -10.92 2.53
C ALA A 86 -8.89 -11.96 2.56
N SER A 87 -7.77 -11.63 1.92
CA SER A 87 -6.51 -12.34 2.12
C SER A 87 -5.91 -11.97 3.50
N GLY A 88 -5.03 -12.80 4.04
CA GLY A 88 -4.36 -12.55 5.32
C GLY A 88 -3.65 -11.19 5.42
N PHE A 89 -3.21 -10.84 6.63
CA PHE A 89 -2.63 -9.53 6.94
C PHE A 89 -1.45 -9.17 6.02
N LEU A 90 -1.38 -7.88 5.64
CA LEU A 90 -0.22 -7.30 4.95
C LEU A 90 0.98 -7.37 5.91
N MET A 91 1.81 -8.40 5.76
CA MET A 91 3.06 -8.49 6.54
C MET A 91 4.08 -7.48 6.02
N LYS A 92 4.97 -7.03 6.91
CA LYS A 92 6.07 -6.15 6.56
C LYS A 92 7.07 -6.94 5.71
N GLU A 93 7.06 -6.72 4.39
CA GLU A 93 7.91 -7.42 3.41
C GLU A 93 9.33 -6.81 3.35
N GLU A 94 9.92 -6.48 4.50
CA GLU A 94 11.23 -5.80 4.56
C GLU A 94 12.35 -6.70 4.02
N ASP A 95 12.42 -7.96 4.46
CA ASP A 95 13.40 -8.93 3.97
C ASP A 95 13.30 -9.14 2.46
N ARG A 96 12.05 -9.25 1.95
CA ARG A 96 11.80 -9.39 0.51
C ARG A 96 12.21 -8.14 -0.25
N SER A 97 11.92 -6.96 0.29
CA SER A 97 12.33 -5.68 -0.29
C SER A 97 13.85 -5.60 -0.39
N HIS A 98 14.58 -6.00 0.66
CA HIS A 98 16.04 -6.02 0.64
C HIS A 98 16.63 -7.01 -0.38
N ARG A 99 15.98 -8.16 -0.62
CA ARG A 99 16.40 -9.08 -1.70
C ARG A 99 16.19 -8.48 -3.09
N VAL A 100 15.03 -7.85 -3.32
CA VAL A 100 14.72 -7.18 -4.60
C VAL A 100 15.73 -6.08 -4.90
N VAL A 101 15.98 -5.17 -3.96
CA VAL A 101 16.94 -4.07 -4.19
C VAL A 101 18.38 -4.58 -4.30
N GLY A 102 18.73 -5.67 -3.59
CA GLY A 102 20.02 -6.33 -3.72
C GLY A 102 20.27 -6.90 -5.13
N LYS A 103 19.25 -7.53 -5.74
CA LYS A 103 19.30 -8.00 -7.15
C LYS A 103 19.40 -6.85 -8.16
N LEU A 104 18.91 -5.66 -7.82
CA LEU A 104 19.07 -4.44 -8.62
C LEU A 104 20.43 -3.75 -8.41
N GLY A 105 21.29 -4.29 -7.54
CA GLY A 105 22.60 -3.71 -7.23
C GLY A 105 22.56 -2.55 -6.25
N CYS A 106 21.40 -2.22 -5.68
CA CYS A 106 21.24 -1.15 -4.70
C CYS A 106 21.53 -1.65 -3.28
N LYS A 107 22.40 -0.94 -2.57
CA LYS A 107 22.90 -1.30 -1.23
C LYS A 107 23.12 -0.06 -0.39
N GLY A 108 23.15 -0.24 0.93
CA GLY A 108 23.43 0.83 1.88
C GLY A 108 22.24 1.11 2.79
N THR A 109 22.18 2.35 3.28
CA THR A 109 21.06 2.91 4.03
C THR A 109 19.80 2.99 3.16
N ALA A 110 18.64 3.16 3.80
CA ALA A 110 17.38 3.34 3.09
C ALA A 110 17.45 4.49 2.07
N GLN A 111 18.14 5.59 2.39
CA GLN A 111 18.28 6.74 1.49
C GLN A 111 19.15 6.40 0.28
N GLU A 112 20.30 5.76 0.49
CA GLU A 112 21.18 5.32 -0.61
C GLU A 112 20.49 4.31 -1.53
N ILE A 113 19.65 3.43 -0.97
CA ILE A 113 18.83 2.51 -1.74
C ILE A 113 17.81 3.27 -2.58
N VAL A 114 17.07 4.22 -2.01
CA VAL A 114 16.09 5.03 -2.77
C VAL A 114 16.78 5.81 -3.88
N ASP A 115 17.89 6.48 -3.59
CA ASP A 115 18.66 7.25 -4.57
C ASP A 115 19.17 6.38 -5.72
N CYS A 116 19.55 5.13 -5.43
CA CYS A 116 19.95 4.14 -6.42
C CYS A 116 18.79 3.64 -7.29
N LEU A 117 17.57 3.50 -6.72
CA LEU A 117 16.39 3.02 -7.45
C LEU A 117 15.79 4.07 -8.39
N LEU A 118 15.83 5.35 -8.02
CA LEU A 118 15.22 6.46 -8.78
C LEU A 118 15.61 6.53 -10.28
N PRO A 119 16.89 6.33 -10.68
CA PRO A 119 17.26 6.34 -12.10
C PRO A 119 16.91 5.06 -12.86
N LEU A 120 16.49 3.98 -12.20
CA LEU A 120 16.18 2.71 -12.85
C LEU A 120 14.82 2.74 -13.55
N SER A 121 14.67 1.92 -14.59
CA SER A 121 13.37 1.78 -15.26
C SER A 121 12.38 1.06 -14.35
N THR A 122 11.11 1.45 -14.41
CA THR A 122 10.05 0.76 -13.67
C THR A 122 9.95 -0.71 -14.06
N ASP A 123 10.18 -1.01 -15.33
CA ASP A 123 10.08 -2.37 -15.89
C ASP A 123 11.16 -3.28 -15.32
N ASP A 124 12.40 -2.80 -15.16
CA ASP A 124 13.48 -3.56 -14.55
C ASP A 124 13.18 -3.87 -13.07
N ILE A 125 12.67 -2.88 -12.33
CA ILE A 125 12.31 -3.06 -10.92
C ILE A 125 11.16 -4.07 -10.78
N VAL A 126 10.12 -3.95 -11.62
CA VAL A 126 8.98 -4.88 -11.60
C VAL A 126 9.43 -6.29 -11.96
N LYS A 127 10.23 -6.45 -13.01
CA LYS A 127 10.74 -7.75 -13.47
C LYS A 127 11.51 -8.47 -12.37
N VAL A 128 12.41 -7.76 -11.67
CA VAL A 128 13.17 -8.36 -10.56
C VAL A 128 12.24 -8.74 -9.40
N ALA A 129 11.26 -7.89 -9.07
CA ALA A 129 10.31 -8.16 -8.00
C ALA A 129 9.37 -9.34 -8.28
N GLU A 130 9.05 -9.60 -9.54
CA GLU A 130 8.26 -10.75 -9.99
C GLU A 130 9.06 -12.04 -9.92
N VAL A 131 10.32 -12.04 -10.37
CA VAL A 131 11.21 -13.21 -10.27
C VAL A 131 11.40 -13.63 -8.81
N GLU A 132 11.69 -12.68 -7.92
CA GLU A 132 11.79 -12.92 -6.47
C GLU A 132 10.51 -13.52 -5.87
N LYS A 133 9.34 -13.08 -6.36
CA LYS A 133 8.05 -13.64 -5.90
C LYS A 133 7.89 -15.09 -6.36
N GLY A 134 8.28 -15.41 -7.59
CA GLY A 134 8.25 -16.78 -8.12
C GLY A 134 9.13 -17.72 -7.31
N GLU A 135 10.38 -17.33 -7.08
CA GLU A 135 11.36 -18.10 -6.27
C GLU A 135 10.85 -18.36 -4.84
N PHE A 136 10.19 -17.38 -4.21
CA PHE A 136 9.60 -17.57 -2.88
C PHE A 136 8.43 -18.57 -2.87
N LEU A 137 7.57 -18.53 -3.89
CA LEU A 137 6.43 -19.46 -3.97
C LEU A 137 6.88 -20.90 -4.26
N GLU A 138 7.97 -21.09 -5.01
CA GLU A 138 8.56 -22.41 -5.22
C GLU A 138 9.14 -23.04 -3.95
N GLN A 139 9.58 -22.23 -2.97
CA GLN A 139 10.09 -22.73 -1.68
C GLN A 139 8.98 -23.18 -0.71
N LEU A 140 7.72 -22.85 -0.99
CA LEU A 140 6.56 -23.17 -0.16
C LEU A 140 5.73 -24.36 -0.69
N MET A 141 6.13 -24.95 -1.80
CA MET A 141 5.54 -26.16 -2.40
C MET A 141 6.46 -27.36 -2.23
#